data_AF-A0AAE8N3T4-F1
#
_entry.id   AF-A0AAE8N3T4-F1
#
_cell.length_a   1.000
_cell.length_b   1.000
_cell.length_c   1.000
_cell.angle_alpha   90.00
_cell.angle_beta   90.00
_cell.angle_gamma   90.00
#
_symmetry.space_group_name_H-M   'P 1'
#
loop_
_entity.id
_entity.type
_entity.pdbx_description
1 polymer ?
#
loop_
_entity_poly.entity_id
_entity_poly.type
_entity_poly.pdbx_seq_one_letter_code
_entity_poly.pdbx_strand_id
1 'polypeptide(L)'
;MIRLSEPFVASIAHSLNLAQIPCVLWGHYLLVLHGIPSGVGSIDFIVPDDLLADGLKILSQLKGLAPCPGGKHCPSRSADRYTPPPAVHVHVEASEVRVGLYPQADVLWFLPPLDGSLVCPKKSQLSRYFVLASDDNVLPPWRPGRGSGVFKEGGDKVVALKCHVMLEALMRTYARDEGASVGGFGASTIVYVEKFVDNDGFLDLKSMKHLNCTTCAAQRVASSV
;
A
#
# COMPACT_ATOMS: atom_id res chain seq x y z
N MET A 1 -16.40 18.01 4.50
CA MET A 1 -16.34 16.57 4.81
C MET A 1 -15.46 15.92 3.76
N ILE A 2 -14.16 15.77 4.04
CA ILE A 2 -13.22 15.14 3.10
C ILE A 2 -13.58 13.66 3.05
N ARG A 3 -14.14 13.22 1.92
CA ARG A 3 -14.41 11.80 1.67
C ARG A 3 -13.07 11.16 1.30
N LEU A 4 -12.77 10.00 1.88
CA LEU A 4 -11.65 9.13 1.46
C LEU A 4 -11.98 8.53 0.09
N SER A 5 -12.07 9.40 -0.90
CA SER A 5 -12.53 9.06 -2.24
C SER A 5 -11.35 8.78 -3.16
N GLU A 6 -11.61 8.07 -4.25
CA GLU A 6 -10.62 7.79 -5.29
C GLU A 6 -9.98 9.08 -5.83
N PRO A 7 -10.72 10.18 -6.11
CA PRO A 7 -10.11 11.45 -6.49
C PRO A 7 -9.16 12.03 -5.45
N PHE A 8 -9.45 11.85 -4.15
CA PHE A 8 -8.57 12.34 -3.09
C PHE A 8 -7.25 11.57 -3.06
N VAL A 9 -7.31 10.24 -3.11
CA VAL A 9 -6.11 9.39 -3.21
C VAL A 9 -5.31 9.70 -4.49
N ALA A 10 -6.01 9.84 -5.62
CA ALA A 10 -5.40 10.23 -6.89
C ALA A 10 -4.73 11.61 -6.82
N SER A 11 -5.31 12.58 -6.10
CA SER A 11 -4.71 13.90 -5.93
C SER A 11 -3.40 13.86 -5.14
N ILE A 12 -3.29 12.98 -4.15
CA ILE A 12 -2.06 12.78 -3.38
C ILE A 12 -0.98 12.17 -4.28
N ALA A 13 -1.28 11.05 -4.95
CA ALA A 13 -0.36 10.41 -5.87
C ALA A 13 0.09 11.37 -6.99
N HIS A 14 -0.86 12.12 -7.56
CA HIS A 14 -0.56 13.11 -8.59
C HIS A 14 0.38 14.20 -8.10
N SER A 15 0.22 14.67 -6.86
CA SER A 15 1.07 15.72 -6.30
C SER A 15 2.49 15.24 -6.04
N LEU A 16 2.66 14.00 -5.56
CA LEU A 16 3.97 13.35 -5.45
C LEU A 16 4.63 13.21 -6.83
N ASN A 17 3.86 12.74 -7.82
CA ASN A 17 4.32 12.59 -9.18
C ASN A 17 4.75 13.94 -9.82
N LEU A 18 3.98 15.02 -9.62
CA LEU A 18 4.38 16.35 -10.10
C LEU A 18 5.73 16.82 -9.52
N ALA A 19 6.03 16.40 -8.29
CA ALA A 19 7.31 16.65 -7.62
C ALA A 19 8.41 15.65 -8.00
N GLN A 20 8.19 14.79 -9.01
CA GLN A 20 9.11 13.72 -9.45
C GLN A 20 9.38 12.65 -8.37
N ILE A 21 8.42 12.43 -7.47
CA ILE A 21 8.51 11.41 -6.42
C ILE A 21 7.70 10.19 -6.88
N PRO A 22 8.33 9.12 -7.37
CA PRO A 22 7.61 7.90 -7.70
C PRO A 22 6.99 7.31 -6.43
N CYS A 23 5.73 6.88 -6.53
CA CYS A 23 4.99 6.38 -5.38
C CYS A 23 4.13 5.17 -5.75
N VAL A 24 3.94 4.26 -4.79
CA VAL A 24 3.12 3.05 -4.94
C VAL A 24 2.16 2.95 -3.77
N LEU A 25 0.86 2.77 -4.03
CA LEU A 25 -0.17 2.62 -3.02
C LEU A 25 0.11 1.42 -2.11
N TRP A 26 -0.08 1.61 -0.80
CA TRP A 26 0.18 0.62 0.24
C TRP A 26 -0.91 0.62 1.32
N GLY A 27 -0.78 -0.31 2.28
CA GLY A 27 -1.59 -0.36 3.48
C GLY A 27 -3.04 -0.73 3.23
N HIS A 28 -3.95 -0.22 4.06
CA HIS A 28 -5.37 -0.61 4.03
C HIS A 28 -6.05 -0.22 2.71
N TYR A 29 -5.67 0.91 2.10
CA TYR A 29 -6.28 1.33 0.83
C TYR A 29 -5.90 0.38 -0.33
N LEU A 30 -4.71 -0.21 -0.29
CA LEU A 30 -4.30 -1.25 -1.24
C LEU A 30 -5.17 -2.51 -1.12
N LEU A 31 -5.53 -2.92 0.11
CA LEU A 31 -6.45 -4.05 0.33
C LEU A 31 -7.82 -3.76 -0.29
N VAL A 32 -8.36 -2.56 -0.04
CA VAL A 32 -9.65 -2.12 -0.58
C VAL A 32 -9.64 -2.08 -2.11
N LEU A 33 -8.52 -1.65 -2.72
CA LEU A 33 -8.31 -1.66 -4.18
C LEU A 33 -8.35 -3.10 -4.76
N HIS A 34 -7.80 -4.08 -4.03
CA HIS A 34 -7.87 -5.51 -4.40
C HIS A 34 -9.22 -6.16 -4.03
N GLY A 35 -10.24 -5.38 -3.66
CA GLY A 35 -11.57 -5.90 -3.33
C GLY A 35 -11.65 -6.59 -1.96
N ILE A 36 -10.62 -6.50 -1.13
CA ILE A 36 -10.64 -7.00 0.25
C ILE A 36 -11.31 -5.94 1.12
N PRO A 37 -12.44 -6.24 1.81
CA PRO A 37 -13.12 -5.26 2.63
C PRO A 37 -12.21 -4.85 3.80
N SER A 38 -11.93 -3.57 3.98
CA SER A 38 -11.03 -3.11 5.03
C SER A 38 -11.41 -1.70 5.49
N GLY A 39 -11.34 -1.46 6.80
CA GLY A 39 -11.48 -0.11 7.35
C GLY A 39 -10.28 0.75 6.95
N VAL A 40 -10.54 1.83 6.20
CA VAL A 40 -9.48 2.76 5.79
C VAL A 40 -9.14 3.70 6.95
N GLY A 41 -8.13 3.31 7.73
CA GLY A 41 -7.52 4.16 8.77
C GLY A 41 -6.35 5.00 8.25
N SER A 42 -5.85 4.70 7.05
CA SER A 42 -4.76 5.43 6.42
C SER A 42 -4.77 5.28 4.89
N ILE A 43 -4.22 6.29 4.22
CA ILE A 43 -3.85 6.27 2.79
C ILE A 43 -2.32 6.25 2.76
N ASP A 44 -1.73 5.09 2.49
CA ASP A 44 -0.28 4.94 2.58
C ASP A 44 0.35 4.78 1.19
N PHE A 45 1.56 5.31 1.03
CA PHE A 45 2.38 5.13 -0.17
C PHE A 45 3.78 4.67 0.21
N ILE A 46 4.39 3.88 -0.66
CA ILE A 46 5.81 3.55 -0.63
C ILE A 46 6.52 4.48 -1.61
N VAL A 47 7.65 5.05 -1.20
CA VAL A 47 8.48 5.97 -1.99
C VAL A 47 9.96 5.62 -1.83
N PRO A 48 10.85 6.05 -2.75
CA PRO A 48 12.30 5.97 -2.54
C PRO A 48 12.71 6.62 -1.22
N ASP A 49 13.61 5.95 -0.52
CA ASP A 49 14.09 6.32 0.81
C ASP A 49 14.64 7.75 0.87
N ASP A 50 15.40 8.14 -0.16
CA ASP A 50 16.03 9.46 -0.31
C ASP A 50 15.02 10.58 -0.58
N LEU A 51 13.80 10.25 -1.02
CA LEU A 51 12.73 11.19 -1.34
C LEU A 51 11.67 11.33 -0.23
N LEU A 52 11.83 10.65 0.91
CA LEU A 52 10.88 10.72 2.03
C LEU A 52 10.67 12.15 2.56
N ALA A 53 11.75 12.92 2.70
CA ALA A 53 11.70 14.29 3.22
C ALA A 53 10.97 15.23 2.26
N ASP A 54 11.26 15.12 0.97
CA ASP A 54 10.57 15.88 -0.08
C ASP A 54 9.10 15.47 -0.18
N GLY A 55 8.80 14.17 -0.07
CA GLY A 55 7.43 13.66 0.00
C GLY A 55 6.64 14.29 1.14
N LEU A 56 7.21 14.33 2.36
CA LEU A 56 6.58 14.99 3.50
C LEU A 56 6.31 16.48 3.25
N LYS A 57 7.26 17.18 2.62
CA LYS A 57 7.11 18.60 2.28
C LYS A 57 5.95 18.80 1.32
N ILE A 58 5.82 17.97 0.27
CA ILE A 58 4.70 18.02 -0.67
C ILE A 58 3.38 17.74 0.05
N LEU A 59 3.31 16.67 0.86
CA LEU A 59 2.10 16.33 1.61
C LEU A 59 1.66 17.45 2.57
N SER A 60 2.61 18.15 3.19
CA SER A 60 2.33 19.25 4.13
C SER A 60 1.77 20.51 3.46
N GLN A 61 1.89 20.61 2.13
CA GLN A 61 1.40 21.75 1.33
C GLN A 61 0.05 21.45 0.67
N LEU A 62 -0.43 20.20 0.72
CA LEU A 62 -1.68 19.81 0.10
C LEU A 62 -2.88 20.25 0.92
N LYS A 63 -3.84 20.88 0.23
CA LYS A 63 -5.11 21.27 0.83
C LYS A 63 -5.86 20.06 1.37
N GLY A 64 -6.37 20.15 2.58
CA GLY A 64 -7.07 19.06 3.25
C GLY A 64 -6.16 18.10 4.00
N LEU A 65 -4.84 18.36 4.01
CA LEU A 65 -3.87 17.70 4.87
C LEU A 65 -3.27 18.71 5.86
N ALA A 66 -3.03 18.26 7.08
CA ALA A 66 -2.41 19.04 8.14
C ALA A 66 -1.17 18.29 8.69
N PRO A 67 -0.12 19.02 9.12
CA PRO A 67 0.99 18.43 9.84
C PRO A 67 0.52 17.63 11.05
N CYS A 68 1.27 16.59 11.40
CA CYS A 68 0.95 15.76 12.55
C CYS A 68 0.90 16.58 13.86
N PRO A 69 -0.25 16.68 14.54
CA PRO A 69 -0.38 17.48 15.75
C PRO A 69 0.37 16.87 16.94
N GLY A 70 0.54 15.54 16.94
CA GLY A 70 1.20 14.80 18.02
C GLY A 70 2.72 14.74 17.93
N GLY A 71 3.33 15.18 16.82
CA GLY A 71 4.77 15.15 16.61
C GLY A 71 5.41 13.78 16.92
N LYS A 72 6.23 13.70 17.98
CA LYS A 72 6.86 12.45 18.45
C LYS A 72 5.92 11.54 19.26
N HIS A 73 4.85 12.10 19.84
CA HIS A 73 3.88 11.36 20.68
C HIS A 73 2.65 10.92 19.90
N CYS A 74 2.63 11.10 18.58
CA CYS A 74 1.53 10.64 17.75
C CYS A 74 1.39 9.12 17.88
N PRO A 75 0.19 8.57 18.17
CA PRO A 75 -0.03 7.12 18.23
C PRO A 75 0.42 6.40 16.97
N SER A 76 0.36 7.07 15.80
CA SER A 76 0.88 6.58 14.52
C SER A 76 2.39 6.30 14.52
N ARG A 77 3.15 6.81 15.47
CA ARG A 77 4.60 6.56 15.62
C ARG A 77 4.93 5.65 16.81
N SER A 78 3.92 5.18 17.55
CA SER A 78 4.16 4.34 18.73
C SER A 78 4.87 3.05 18.35
N ALA A 79 5.87 2.67 19.16
CA ALA A 79 6.57 1.38 19.04
C ALA A 79 5.66 0.19 19.41
N ASP A 80 4.57 0.44 20.14
CA ASP A 80 3.59 -0.57 20.55
C ASP A 80 2.57 -0.89 19.44
N ARG A 81 2.71 -0.28 18.26
CA ARG A 81 1.83 -0.58 17.13
C ARG A 81 2.09 -2.00 16.63
N TYR A 82 0.98 -2.71 16.40
CA TYR A 82 1.02 -3.98 15.67
C TYR A 82 1.37 -3.78 14.19
N THR A 83 1.18 -2.59 13.63
CA THR A 83 1.51 -2.26 12.23
C THR A 83 2.84 -1.51 12.17
N PRO A 84 3.70 -1.78 11.16
CA PRO A 84 4.89 -0.96 10.96
C PRO A 84 4.48 0.52 10.83
N PRO A 85 5.08 1.44 11.60
CA PRO A 85 4.76 2.86 11.49
C PRO A 85 5.29 3.41 10.16
N PRO A 86 4.61 4.39 9.54
CA PRO A 86 5.19 5.11 8.41
C PRO A 86 6.42 5.90 8.90
N ALA A 87 7.42 6.08 8.03
CA ALA A 87 8.58 6.91 8.35
C ALA A 87 8.17 8.37 8.58
N VAL A 88 7.27 8.86 7.74
CA VAL A 88 6.68 10.21 7.84
C VAL A 88 5.18 10.16 7.54
N HIS A 89 4.40 11.06 8.13
CA HIS A 89 2.96 11.14 7.87
C HIS A 89 2.40 12.53 8.12
N VAL A 90 1.24 12.78 7.52
CA VAL A 90 0.35 13.93 7.76
C VAL A 90 -1.07 13.43 8.08
N HIS A 91 -1.94 14.30 8.56
CA HIS A 91 -3.33 13.97 8.90
C HIS A 91 -4.29 14.59 7.90
N VAL A 92 -5.37 13.88 7.59
CA VAL A 92 -6.49 14.45 6.83
C VAL A 92 -7.27 15.39 7.75
N GLU A 93 -7.52 16.63 7.30
CA GLU A 93 -8.22 17.62 8.10
C GLU A 93 -9.61 17.14 8.53
N ALA A 94 -9.95 17.38 9.82
CA ALA A 94 -11.21 16.95 10.42
C ALA A 94 -11.49 15.44 10.30
N SER A 95 -10.44 14.61 10.29
CA SER A 95 -10.51 13.16 10.24
C SER A 95 -9.39 12.52 11.08
N GLU A 96 -9.64 11.32 11.60
CA GLU A 96 -8.61 10.49 12.23
C GLU A 96 -7.71 9.79 11.20
N VAL A 97 -8.00 9.93 9.90
CA VAL A 97 -7.24 9.29 8.84
C VAL A 97 -5.93 10.03 8.60
N ARG A 98 -4.88 9.25 8.39
CA ARG A 98 -3.54 9.74 8.05
C ARG A 98 -3.16 9.43 6.61
N VAL A 99 -2.22 10.22 6.08
CA VAL A 99 -1.46 9.88 4.88
C VAL A 99 -0.04 9.56 5.30
N GLY A 100 0.42 8.33 5.05
CA GLY A 100 1.75 7.85 5.46
C GLY A 100 2.66 7.56 4.28
N LEU A 101 3.95 7.86 4.42
CA LEU A 101 4.99 7.43 3.49
C LEU A 101 5.89 6.39 4.15
N TYR A 102 6.10 5.30 3.44
CA TYR A 102 6.99 4.20 3.82
C TYR A 102 8.22 4.19 2.91
N PRO A 103 9.42 4.01 3.47
CA PRO A 103 10.62 3.82 2.66
C PRO A 103 10.53 2.50 1.89
N GLN A 104 11.05 2.48 0.67
CA GLN A 104 11.10 1.27 -0.13
C GLN A 104 11.93 0.20 0.55
N ALA A 105 13.06 0.53 1.16
CA ALA A 105 13.93 -0.44 1.82
C ALA A 105 13.23 -1.19 2.97
N ASP A 106 12.20 -0.61 3.59
CA ASP A 106 11.47 -1.27 4.68
C ASP A 106 10.34 -2.18 4.21
N VAL A 107 9.85 -2.02 2.96
CA VAL A 107 8.64 -2.70 2.49
C VAL A 107 8.88 -3.56 1.25
N LEU A 108 9.70 -3.08 0.32
CA LEU A 108 9.91 -3.68 -1.02
C LEU A 108 11.41 -3.85 -1.34
N TRP A 109 12.25 -4.15 -0.36
CA TRP A 109 13.70 -4.35 -0.54
C TRP A 109 14.07 -5.47 -1.53
N PHE A 110 13.14 -6.37 -1.81
CA PHE A 110 13.29 -7.48 -2.75
C PHE A 110 12.93 -7.10 -4.20
N LEU A 111 12.43 -5.88 -4.45
CA LEU A 111 12.12 -5.36 -5.77
C LEU A 111 13.18 -4.36 -6.24
N PRO A 112 13.32 -4.13 -7.56
CA PRO A 112 14.15 -3.04 -8.08
C PRO A 112 13.73 -1.68 -7.49
N PRO A 113 14.66 -0.71 -7.39
CA PRO A 113 14.35 0.65 -6.95
C PRO A 113 13.16 1.25 -7.71
N LEU A 114 12.28 1.96 -7.00
CA LEU A 114 11.22 2.74 -7.62
C LEU A 114 11.87 3.88 -8.41
N ASP A 115 11.55 3.97 -9.70
CA ASP A 115 12.18 4.91 -10.62
C ASP A 115 11.17 5.86 -11.28
N GLY A 116 11.69 6.76 -12.13
CA GLY A 116 10.89 7.77 -12.83
C GLY A 116 9.79 7.21 -13.74
N SER A 117 9.79 5.91 -14.08
CA SER A 117 8.70 5.30 -14.86
C SER A 117 7.35 5.35 -14.14
N LEU A 118 7.35 5.47 -12.81
CA LEU A 118 6.14 5.52 -11.99
C LEU A 118 5.59 6.95 -11.84
N VAL A 119 6.37 7.98 -12.20
CA VAL A 119 5.96 9.39 -12.09
C VAL A 119 4.90 9.76 -13.13
N CYS A 120 4.98 9.19 -14.33
CA CYS A 120 3.97 9.34 -15.38
C CYS A 120 3.52 7.95 -15.84
N PRO A 121 2.76 7.25 -14.98
CA PRO A 121 2.58 5.82 -15.15
C PRO A 121 1.71 5.54 -16.38
N LYS A 122 2.23 4.71 -17.30
CA LYS A 122 1.48 4.18 -18.44
C LYS A 122 1.41 2.68 -18.31
N LYS A 123 0.22 2.11 -18.52
CA LYS A 123 -0.02 0.66 -18.42
C LYS A 123 0.99 -0.18 -19.20
N SER A 124 1.38 0.25 -20.40
CA SER A 124 2.35 -0.46 -21.25
C SER A 124 3.80 -0.39 -20.79
N GLN A 125 4.12 0.50 -19.85
CA GLN A 125 5.48 0.72 -19.34
C GLN A 125 5.66 0.22 -17.90
N LEU A 126 4.56 -0.12 -17.21
CA LEU A 126 4.63 -0.63 -15.85
C LEU A 126 5.29 -2.01 -15.83
N SER A 127 6.27 -2.15 -14.92
CA SER A 127 6.86 -3.44 -14.60
C SER A 127 5.80 -4.43 -14.15
N ARG A 128 6.09 -5.73 -14.31
CA ARG A 128 5.20 -6.84 -13.96
C ARG A 128 4.70 -6.82 -12.51
N TYR A 129 5.38 -6.12 -11.61
CA TYR A 129 5.04 -6.01 -10.19
C TYR A 129 3.88 -5.06 -9.88
N PHE A 130 3.65 -4.10 -10.78
CA PHE A 130 2.74 -2.98 -10.55
C PHE A 130 1.51 -3.04 -11.44
N VAL A 131 0.49 -2.29 -11.05
CA VAL A 131 -0.77 -2.13 -11.79
C VAL A 131 -1.28 -0.70 -11.59
N LEU A 132 -1.94 -0.13 -12.61
CA LEU A 132 -2.68 1.13 -12.44
C LEU A 132 -3.96 0.85 -11.64
N ALA A 133 -4.34 1.74 -10.73
CA ALA A 133 -5.58 1.60 -9.97
C ALA A 133 -6.84 1.61 -10.86
N SER A 134 -6.73 2.09 -12.10
CA SER A 134 -7.78 2.05 -13.12
C SER A 134 -7.77 0.80 -14.02
N ASP A 135 -6.94 -0.21 -13.74
CA ASP A 135 -6.83 -1.41 -14.59
C ASP A 135 -7.88 -2.47 -14.22
N ASP A 136 -9.02 -2.44 -14.91
CA ASP A 136 -10.15 -3.36 -14.74
C ASP A 136 -9.93 -4.79 -15.26
N ASN A 137 -8.82 -5.03 -15.98
CA ASN A 137 -8.41 -6.39 -16.38
C ASN A 137 -7.69 -7.13 -15.24
N VAL A 138 -7.21 -6.41 -14.23
CA VAL A 138 -6.41 -6.97 -13.13
C VAL A 138 -7.09 -6.75 -11.77
N LEU A 139 -7.77 -5.62 -11.59
CA LEU A 139 -8.44 -5.27 -10.34
C LEU A 139 -9.93 -5.61 -10.42
N PRO A 140 -10.54 -6.10 -9.32
CA PRO A 140 -11.93 -6.49 -9.33
C PRO A 140 -12.85 -5.26 -9.47
N PRO A 141 -14.04 -5.40 -10.07
CA PRO A 141 -15.08 -4.38 -9.98
C PRO A 141 -15.64 -4.30 -8.55
N TRP A 142 -16.33 -3.20 -8.25
CA TRP A 142 -17.07 -3.07 -7.00
C TRP A 142 -18.13 -4.17 -6.84
N ARG A 143 -18.19 -4.78 -5.65
CA ARG A 143 -19.20 -5.79 -5.27
C ARG A 143 -19.70 -5.54 -3.84
N PRO A 144 -20.98 -5.78 -3.55
CA PRO A 144 -21.49 -5.72 -2.18
C PRO A 144 -20.69 -6.65 -1.24
N GLY A 145 -20.32 -6.16 -0.06
CA GLY A 145 -19.55 -6.92 0.93
C GLY A 145 -18.04 -7.05 0.62
N ARG A 146 -17.55 -6.36 -0.42
CA ARG A 146 -16.13 -6.34 -0.81
C ARG A 146 -15.55 -4.92 -0.72
N GLY A 147 -14.23 -4.82 -0.89
CA GLY A 147 -13.52 -3.55 -1.08
C GLY A 147 -13.98 -2.82 -2.35
N SER A 148 -13.53 -1.57 -2.53
CA SER A 148 -13.97 -0.71 -3.65
C SER A 148 -13.67 -1.33 -5.01
N GLY A 149 -12.56 -2.06 -5.12
CA GLY A 149 -12.06 -2.54 -6.40
C GLY A 149 -11.43 -1.41 -7.22
N VAL A 150 -11.37 -1.63 -8.53
CA VAL A 150 -10.84 -0.71 -9.55
C VAL A 150 -11.38 0.71 -9.39
N PHE A 151 -10.49 1.70 -9.48
CA PHE A 151 -10.86 3.10 -9.42
C PHE A 151 -11.61 3.52 -10.69
N LYS A 152 -12.70 4.24 -10.49
CA LYS A 152 -13.51 4.86 -11.54
C LYS A 152 -13.00 6.26 -11.88
N GLU A 153 -12.41 6.95 -10.92
CA GLU A 153 -11.92 8.33 -11.09
C GLU A 153 -10.46 8.49 -10.64
N GLY A 154 -9.62 9.05 -11.52
CA GLY A 154 -8.23 9.39 -11.20
C GLY A 154 -7.27 8.20 -11.02
N GLY A 155 -7.74 6.96 -11.22
CA GLY A 155 -6.93 5.76 -11.07
C GLY A 155 -5.75 5.64 -12.05
N ASP A 156 -5.76 6.43 -13.13
CA ASP A 156 -4.66 6.56 -14.09
C ASP A 156 -3.39 7.18 -13.47
N LYS A 157 -3.52 7.82 -12.31
CA LYS A 157 -2.42 8.50 -11.59
C LYS A 157 -1.89 7.69 -10.40
N VAL A 158 -2.56 6.59 -10.06
CA VAL A 158 -2.25 5.79 -8.87
C VAL A 158 -1.68 4.45 -9.31
N VAL A 159 -0.43 4.21 -8.95
CA VAL A 159 0.22 2.90 -9.11
C VAL A 159 0.03 2.10 -7.83
N ALA A 160 -0.29 0.81 -7.97
CA ALA A 160 -0.44 -0.13 -6.86
C ALA A 160 0.40 -1.39 -7.11
N LEU A 161 0.66 -2.14 -6.04
CA LEU A 161 1.21 -3.49 -6.15
C LEU A 161 0.12 -4.44 -6.68
N LYS A 162 0.51 -5.41 -7.51
CA LYS A 162 -0.37 -6.57 -7.77
C LYS A 162 -0.54 -7.40 -6.50
N CYS A 163 -1.66 -8.10 -6.37
CA CYS A 163 -1.99 -8.80 -5.12
C CYS A 163 -0.92 -9.82 -4.69
N HIS A 164 -0.36 -10.61 -5.62
CA HIS A 164 0.68 -11.58 -5.27
C HIS A 164 1.97 -10.89 -4.76
N VAL A 165 2.31 -9.71 -5.28
CA VAL A 165 3.46 -8.93 -4.81
C VAL A 165 3.19 -8.32 -3.44
N MET A 166 1.96 -7.83 -3.22
CA MET A 166 1.52 -7.37 -1.89
C MET A 166 1.63 -8.51 -0.85
N LEU A 167 1.17 -9.72 -1.20
CA LEU A 167 1.27 -10.89 -0.32
C LEU A 167 2.72 -11.29 -0.06
N GLU A 168 3.58 -11.28 -1.08
CA GLU A 168 5.01 -11.53 -0.91
C GLU A 168 5.65 -10.49 0.02
N ALA A 169 5.32 -9.20 -0.14
CA ALA A 169 5.80 -8.15 0.76
C ALA A 169 5.36 -8.36 2.21
N LEU A 170 4.09 -8.74 2.44
CA LEU A 170 3.58 -9.07 3.77
C LEU A 170 4.27 -10.30 4.38
N MET A 171 4.52 -11.35 3.58
CA MET A 171 5.21 -12.56 4.04
C MET A 171 6.68 -12.29 4.37
N ARG A 172 7.36 -11.50 3.54
CA ARG A 172 8.74 -11.05 3.79
C ARG A 172 8.84 -10.20 5.04
N THR A 173 7.90 -9.28 5.25
CA THR A 173 7.81 -8.46 6.46
C THR A 173 7.58 -9.33 7.69
N TYR A 174 6.65 -10.29 7.61
CA TYR A 174 6.41 -11.24 8.70
C TYR A 174 7.66 -12.07 9.04
N ALA A 175 8.37 -12.58 8.03
CA ALA A 175 9.58 -13.36 8.20
C ALA A 175 10.73 -12.53 8.81
N ARG A 176 10.91 -11.29 8.35
CA ARG A 176 11.94 -10.37 8.90
C ARG A 176 11.67 -10.02 10.35
N ASP A 177 10.40 -9.77 10.69
CA ASP A 177 9.97 -9.25 11.99
C ASP A 177 9.35 -10.36 12.87
N GLU A 178 9.79 -11.61 12.68
CA GLU A 178 9.26 -12.76 13.42
C GLU A 178 9.46 -12.57 14.94
N GLY A 179 8.39 -12.82 15.72
CA GLY A 179 8.40 -12.62 17.17
C GLY A 179 8.22 -11.17 17.64
N ALA A 180 8.27 -10.18 16.75
CA ALA A 180 7.92 -8.80 17.07
C ALA A 180 6.41 -8.54 16.89
N SER A 181 5.86 -7.56 17.61
CA SER A 181 4.46 -7.12 17.46
C SER A 181 4.11 -6.75 16.01
N VAL A 182 5.09 -6.22 15.27
CA VAL A 182 4.99 -5.84 13.86
C VAL A 182 4.80 -7.04 12.94
N GLY A 183 5.47 -8.17 13.22
CA GLY A 183 5.29 -9.41 12.48
C GLY A 183 3.86 -9.96 12.58
N GLY A 184 3.22 -9.79 13.75
CA GLY A 184 1.82 -10.19 13.97
C GLY A 184 0.83 -9.55 12.99
N PHE A 185 1.08 -8.32 12.53
CA PHE A 185 0.24 -7.69 11.51
C PHE A 185 0.40 -8.33 10.12
N GLY A 186 1.62 -8.68 9.72
CA GLY A 186 1.86 -9.40 8.47
C GLY A 186 1.07 -10.71 8.43
N ALA A 187 1.20 -11.52 9.48
CA ALA A 187 0.48 -12.80 9.60
C ALA A 187 -1.04 -12.62 9.58
N SER A 188 -1.58 -11.70 10.38
CA SER A 188 -3.04 -11.46 10.44
C SER A 188 -3.60 -10.93 9.11
N THR A 189 -2.88 -10.05 8.42
CA THR A 189 -3.29 -9.54 7.11
C THR A 189 -3.29 -10.66 6.07
N ILE A 190 -2.26 -11.51 6.04
CA ILE A 190 -2.20 -12.66 5.11
C ILE A 190 -3.42 -13.57 5.30
N VAL A 191 -3.69 -14.02 6.54
CA VAL A 191 -4.85 -14.86 6.86
C VAL A 191 -6.16 -14.17 6.52
N TYR A 192 -6.21 -12.83 6.66
CA TYR A 192 -7.38 -12.06 6.28
C TYR A 192 -7.59 -12.06 4.76
N VAL A 193 -6.55 -11.83 3.95
CA VAL A 193 -6.62 -11.87 2.48
C VAL A 193 -7.10 -13.23 1.99
N GLU A 194 -6.60 -14.33 2.58
CA GLU A 194 -7.01 -15.70 2.21
C GLU A 194 -8.53 -15.91 2.27
N LYS A 195 -9.25 -15.23 3.18
CA LYS A 195 -10.72 -15.33 3.31
C LYS A 195 -11.49 -14.73 2.12
N PHE A 196 -10.82 -13.92 1.29
CA PHE A 196 -11.44 -13.20 0.18
C PHE A 196 -10.92 -13.65 -1.18
N VAL A 197 -10.09 -14.68 -1.21
CA VAL A 197 -9.63 -15.35 -2.43
C VAL A 197 -10.81 -16.11 -3.05
N ASP A 198 -11.28 -15.62 -4.20
CA ASP A 198 -12.37 -16.20 -4.97
C ASP A 198 -11.85 -16.86 -6.25
N ASN A 199 -12.61 -17.77 -6.85
CA ASN A 199 -12.33 -18.33 -8.19
C ASN A 199 -12.68 -17.36 -9.35
N ASP A 200 -12.67 -16.05 -9.09
CA ASP A 200 -13.09 -15.01 -10.04
C ASP A 200 -11.93 -14.44 -10.88
N GLY A 201 -10.71 -14.90 -10.63
CA GLY A 201 -9.52 -14.55 -11.40
C GLY A 201 -8.81 -13.26 -10.96
N PHE A 202 -9.42 -12.46 -10.07
CA PHE A 202 -8.84 -11.20 -9.58
C PHE A 202 -7.91 -11.42 -8.37
N LEU A 203 -8.18 -12.47 -7.60
CA LEU A 203 -7.33 -12.99 -6.51
C LEU A 203 -6.97 -14.45 -6.79
N ASP A 204 -6.37 -14.75 -7.95
CA ASP A 204 -6.17 -16.14 -8.39
C ASP A 204 -5.02 -16.85 -7.67
N LEU A 205 -5.35 -17.90 -6.91
CA LEU A 205 -4.42 -18.86 -6.29
C LEU A 205 -3.43 -19.48 -7.27
N LYS A 206 -3.76 -19.58 -8.56
CA LYS A 206 -2.84 -20.09 -9.58
C LYS A 206 -1.63 -19.18 -9.79
N SER A 207 -1.79 -17.88 -9.57
CA SER A 207 -0.67 -16.92 -9.52
C SER A 207 0.13 -17.02 -8.21
N MET A 208 -0.44 -17.66 -7.18
CA MET A 208 0.11 -17.84 -5.85
C MET A 208 0.60 -19.28 -5.58
N LYS A 209 0.80 -20.12 -6.61
CA LYS A 209 1.19 -21.55 -6.46
C LYS A 209 2.46 -21.78 -5.63
N HIS A 210 3.35 -20.80 -5.57
CA HIS A 210 4.57 -20.82 -4.76
C HIS A 210 4.33 -20.46 -3.28
N LEU A 211 3.13 -19.98 -2.94
CA LEU A 211 2.69 -19.51 -1.62
C LEU A 211 1.69 -20.45 -0.93
N ASN A 212 1.38 -21.61 -1.52
CA ASN A 212 0.31 -22.57 -1.11
C ASN A 212 0.42 -23.19 0.30
N CYS A 213 1.39 -22.78 1.11
CA CYS A 213 1.41 -23.09 2.52
C CYS A 213 1.97 -21.86 3.21
N THR A 214 1.12 -21.06 3.85
CA THR A 214 1.47 -19.76 4.42
C THR A 214 2.62 -19.85 5.43
N THR A 215 2.69 -20.92 6.22
CA THR A 215 3.80 -21.22 7.14
C THR A 215 5.07 -21.67 6.42
N CYS A 216 4.98 -22.55 5.41
CA CYS A 216 6.17 -22.95 4.64
C CYS A 216 6.67 -21.85 3.68
N ALA A 217 5.78 -20.99 3.19
CA ALA A 217 6.09 -19.87 2.31
C ALA A 217 6.84 -18.81 3.11
N ALA A 218 6.38 -18.47 4.32
CA ALA A 218 7.12 -17.62 5.25
C ALA A 218 8.52 -18.20 5.56
N GLN A 219 8.63 -19.50 5.84
CA GLN A 219 9.93 -20.16 6.08
C GLN A 219 10.86 -20.18 4.86
N ARG A 220 10.33 -20.43 3.65
CA ARG A 220 11.13 -20.39 2.41
C ARG A 220 11.57 -18.98 2.05
N VAL A 221 10.71 -18.00 2.30
CA VAL A 221 11.02 -16.58 2.14
C VAL A 221 12.09 -16.17 3.15
N ALA A 222 11.97 -16.56 4.42
CA ALA A 222 12.99 -16.34 5.45
C ALA A 222 14.36 -16.95 5.09
N SER A 223 14.37 -18.08 4.38
CA SER A 223 15.60 -18.73 3.89
C SER A 223 16.28 -17.97 2.73
N SER A 224 15.62 -16.94 2.20
CA SER A 224 16.09 -16.09 1.08
C SER A 224 16.33 -14.63 1.49
N VAL A 225 16.20 -14.33 2.79
CA VAL A 225 16.57 -13.05 3.43
C VAL A 225 18.04 -13.07 3.79
#